data_AF-A0A1Y4JFT2-F1
#
_entry.id   AF-A0A1Y4JFT2-F1
#
_cell.length_a   1.000
_cell.length_b   1.000
_cell.length_c   1.000
_cell.angle_alpha   90.00
_cell.angle_beta   90.00
_cell.angle_gamma   90.00
#
_symmetry.space_group_name_H-M   'P 1'
#
loop_
_entity.id
_entity.type
_entity.pdbx_description
1 polymer ?
#
loop_
_entity_poly.entity_id
_entity_poly.type
_entity_poly.pdbx_seq_one_letter_code
_entity_poly.pdbx_strand_id
1 'polypeptide(L)'
;MKKQVVLLAALLGGTLASNAQKKGFDYKFYGQVRTDLFYNSRSNSETVDGLFYMYPLDKVEDPNGKDLNDNGNSDFYTLYTRLGVDVTGPMLGKAKTSAKVEVDFRGSGTTYSLFRIRHVYFNLDWGKSALLVGQTWHPLYGDVAPEILNLNMGAPYQPFSRAPQIRYRFTSENFRLTAAAIWQSQYLSVGPSSNEPGATATRKHQDFIKWSSIPEFYVGMDYKRPGLIAGAGIHVSSITPRTQSETDHGTYHVDERITGISGEAHVKYTHNNWLVAAKSVLGTNLTQASTVGGYGIRSIDDKTGEQTYAPLRTSTTWVNVAYGKTWRPALFFGYLKGLGATEEVPYGTLGTGTTLDQLFTGTAELTYNRPHWKFGAEYSVCNAWYGDEFDAKAKALSSHTVLNHRLVVTAIFQF
;
A
#
# COMPACT_ATOMS: atom_id res chain seq x y z
N MET A 1 -29.70 32.59 -7.35
CA MET A 1 -28.51 33.46 -7.58
C MET A 1 -27.48 33.50 -6.44
N LYS A 2 -27.73 32.96 -5.23
CA LYS A 2 -26.75 32.99 -4.12
C LYS A 2 -25.79 31.78 -4.03
N LYS A 3 -26.00 30.70 -4.79
CA LYS A 3 -25.13 29.49 -4.78
C LYS A 3 -24.00 29.52 -5.81
N GLN A 4 -24.09 30.37 -6.83
CA GLN A 4 -23.04 30.50 -7.87
C GLN A 4 -21.93 31.48 -7.46
N VAL A 5 -22.20 32.40 -6.52
CA VAL A 5 -21.20 33.37 -6.02
C VAL A 5 -20.18 32.72 -5.09
N VAL A 6 -20.54 31.65 -4.38
CA VAL A 6 -19.63 30.90 -3.50
C VAL A 6 -18.64 30.06 -4.30
N LEU A 7 -19.05 29.51 -5.45
CA LEU A 7 -18.12 28.81 -6.35
C LEU A 7 -17.16 29.78 -7.07
N LEU A 8 -17.61 30.99 -7.38
CA LEU A 8 -16.73 32.02 -7.95
C LEU A 8 -15.72 32.54 -6.92
N ALA A 9 -16.09 32.60 -5.64
CA ALA A 9 -15.15 32.96 -4.56
C ALA A 9 -14.05 31.90 -4.33
N ALA A 10 -14.35 30.61 -4.57
CA ALA A 10 -13.34 29.54 -4.53
C ALA A 10 -12.40 29.56 -5.76
N LEU A 11 -12.88 30.03 -6.91
CA LEU A 11 -12.09 30.18 -8.14
C LEU A 11 -11.31 31.51 -8.21
N LEU A 12 -11.77 32.56 -7.50
CA LEU A 12 -11.08 33.86 -7.38
C LEU A 12 -9.98 33.89 -6.31
N GLY A 13 -9.84 32.84 -5.48
CA GLY A 13 -8.72 32.69 -4.55
C GLY A 13 -7.36 32.49 -5.25
N GLY A 14 -7.37 32.22 -6.56
CA GLY A 14 -6.17 32.02 -7.39
C GLY A 14 -5.55 33.31 -7.97
N THR A 15 -6.15 34.49 -7.77
CA THR A 15 -5.65 35.76 -8.34
C THR A 15 -5.26 36.82 -7.30
N LEU A 16 -5.09 36.44 -6.03
CA LEU A 16 -4.34 37.23 -5.05
C LEU A 16 -2.88 36.77 -5.00
N ALA A 17 -2.21 36.80 -6.15
CA ALA A 17 -0.76 36.90 -6.13
C ALA A 17 -0.42 38.25 -5.47
N SER A 18 0.48 38.21 -4.49
CA SER A 18 0.95 39.32 -3.65
C SER A 18 -0.09 39.94 -2.71
N ASN A 19 -0.22 39.44 -1.48
CA ASN A 19 -0.23 40.27 -0.26
C ASN A 19 -0.20 39.42 1.04
N ALA A 20 0.88 39.60 1.81
CA ALA A 20 1.14 39.14 3.19
C ALA A 20 1.19 37.61 3.44
N GLN A 21 2.34 37.00 3.11
CA GLN A 21 2.81 35.81 3.81
C GLN A 21 2.73 36.08 5.32
N LYS A 22 1.89 35.32 6.04
CA LYS A 22 1.75 35.49 7.50
C LYS A 22 3.14 35.40 8.11
N LYS A 23 3.53 36.42 8.88
CA LYS A 23 4.86 36.49 9.49
C LYS A 23 5.18 35.19 10.23
N GLY A 24 6.33 34.59 9.92
CA GLY A 24 6.77 33.33 10.51
C GLY A 24 6.24 32.06 9.82
N PHE A 25 5.56 32.17 8.68
CA PHE A 25 5.14 31.03 7.85
C PHE A 25 5.84 31.09 6.51
N ASP A 26 6.16 29.93 5.93
CA ASP A 26 6.62 29.77 4.53
C ASP A 26 5.81 28.68 3.84
N TYR A 27 5.53 28.87 2.54
CA TYR A 27 4.62 28.01 1.77
C TYR A 27 5.29 27.59 0.47
N LYS A 28 5.40 26.28 0.25
CA LYS A 28 5.89 25.70 -0.99
C LYS A 28 4.79 24.87 -1.65
N PHE A 29 4.18 25.44 -2.68
CA PHE A 29 3.27 24.70 -3.56
C PHE A 29 4.05 23.80 -4.50
N TYR A 30 3.55 22.59 -4.73
CA TYR A 30 4.12 21.63 -5.65
C TYR A 30 3.04 20.71 -6.22
N GLY A 31 3.37 20.03 -7.31
CA GLY A 31 2.45 19.06 -7.89
C GLY A 31 2.99 18.36 -9.11
N GLN A 32 2.10 17.59 -9.73
CA GLN A 32 2.34 17.05 -11.06
C GLN A 32 1.04 16.82 -11.80
N VAL A 33 1.06 17.03 -13.11
CA VAL A 33 0.10 16.44 -14.06
C VAL A 33 0.71 15.15 -14.56
N ARG A 34 -0.02 14.04 -14.42
CA ARG A 34 0.45 12.71 -14.82
C ARG A 34 -0.62 12.03 -15.67
N THR A 35 -0.19 11.49 -16.80
CA THR A 35 -1.03 10.64 -17.66
C THR A 35 -0.39 9.28 -17.81
N ASP A 36 -1.20 8.23 -17.74
CA ASP A 36 -0.77 6.84 -17.78
C ASP A 36 -1.62 6.07 -18.79
N LEU A 37 -0.99 5.59 -19.85
CA LEU A 37 -1.54 4.55 -20.72
C LEU A 37 -1.05 3.20 -20.20
N PHE A 38 -1.93 2.21 -20.12
CA PHE A 38 -1.51 0.84 -19.88
C PHE A 38 -2.21 -0.15 -20.81
N TYR A 39 -1.59 -1.32 -20.97
CA TYR A 39 -2.17 -2.51 -21.58
C TYR A 39 -1.79 -3.73 -20.73
N ASN A 40 -2.72 -4.66 -20.56
CA ASN A 40 -2.51 -5.99 -20.00
C ASN A 40 -2.98 -7.04 -21.01
N SER A 41 -2.29 -8.19 -21.07
CA SER A 41 -2.68 -9.31 -21.94
C SER A 41 -3.87 -10.12 -21.40
N ARG A 42 -4.18 -10.01 -20.10
CA ARG A 42 -5.32 -10.70 -19.46
C ARG A 42 -5.94 -9.89 -18.31
N SER A 43 -7.03 -10.37 -17.73
CA SER A 43 -7.68 -9.81 -16.54
C SER A 43 -6.81 -9.97 -15.28
N ASN A 44 -6.84 -8.98 -14.38
CA ASN A 44 -5.92 -8.91 -13.23
C ASN A 44 -6.63 -8.56 -11.93
N SER A 45 -6.03 -8.99 -10.82
CA SER A 45 -6.27 -8.36 -9.52
C SER A 45 -5.67 -6.96 -9.55
N GLU A 46 -6.50 -5.96 -9.33
CA GLU A 46 -6.12 -4.56 -9.50
C GLU A 46 -7.01 -3.63 -8.68
N THR A 47 -6.60 -2.36 -8.58
CA THR A 47 -7.47 -1.28 -8.14
C THR A 47 -7.30 -0.09 -9.07
N VAL A 48 -8.21 0.88 -9.02
CA VAL A 48 -8.15 2.07 -9.90
C VAL A 48 -8.20 1.66 -11.37
N ASP A 49 -9.09 0.73 -11.69
CA ASP A 49 -9.38 0.32 -13.08
C ASP A 49 -8.10 -0.03 -13.87
N GLY A 50 -7.34 -0.99 -13.37
CA GLY A 50 -6.09 -1.46 -13.99
C GLY A 50 -4.86 -0.57 -13.87
N LEU A 51 -4.97 0.67 -13.38
CA LEU A 51 -3.77 1.50 -13.13
C LEU A 51 -2.92 0.96 -12.00
N PHE A 52 -3.53 0.52 -10.90
CA PHE A 52 -2.83 -0.10 -9.78
C PHE A 52 -2.90 -1.61 -9.95
N TYR A 53 -2.00 -2.11 -10.79
CA TYR A 53 -1.83 -3.53 -11.11
C TYR A 53 -1.23 -4.32 -9.94
N MET A 54 -1.73 -5.53 -9.66
CA MET A 54 -1.16 -6.43 -8.64
C MET A 54 -0.62 -7.73 -9.27
N TYR A 55 -1.49 -8.55 -9.84
CA TYR A 55 -1.17 -9.87 -10.42
C TYR A 55 -2.30 -10.37 -11.33
N PRO A 56 -2.05 -11.26 -12.30
CA PRO A 56 -3.12 -11.84 -13.13
C PRO A 56 -4.16 -12.57 -12.30
N LEU A 57 -5.44 -12.52 -12.69
CA LEU A 57 -6.46 -13.40 -12.10
C LEU A 57 -6.26 -14.84 -12.60
N ASP A 58 -6.59 -15.78 -11.73
CA ASP A 58 -6.60 -17.21 -12.04
C ASP A 58 -7.54 -17.54 -13.20
N LYS A 59 -7.40 -18.73 -13.78
CA LYS A 59 -8.29 -19.20 -14.83
C LYS A 59 -9.69 -19.43 -14.28
N VAL A 60 -10.69 -18.99 -15.03
CA VAL A 60 -12.09 -19.32 -14.75
C VAL A 60 -12.66 -19.90 -16.02
N GLU A 61 -12.72 -21.22 -16.12
CA GLU A 61 -13.20 -21.89 -17.33
C GLU A 61 -14.72 -21.80 -17.45
N ASP A 62 -15.20 -21.44 -18.64
CA ASP A 62 -16.60 -21.59 -19.02
C ASP A 62 -16.96 -23.08 -19.26
N PRO A 63 -18.24 -23.43 -19.48
CA PRO A 63 -18.64 -24.80 -19.79
C PRO A 63 -18.00 -25.42 -21.06
N ASN A 64 -17.32 -24.62 -21.89
CA ASN A 64 -16.59 -25.07 -23.07
C ASN A 64 -15.06 -25.13 -22.83
N GLY A 65 -14.58 -24.91 -21.61
CA GLY A 65 -13.15 -24.90 -21.26
C GLY A 65 -12.41 -23.61 -21.66
N LYS A 66 -13.12 -22.51 -21.94
CA LYS A 66 -12.50 -21.21 -22.25
C LYS A 66 -12.29 -20.40 -20.98
N ASP A 67 -11.07 -19.90 -20.77
CA ASP A 67 -10.74 -19.02 -19.65
C ASP A 67 -11.43 -17.65 -19.81
N LEU A 68 -12.40 -17.36 -18.95
CA LEU A 68 -13.11 -16.07 -18.88
C LEU A 68 -12.18 -14.91 -18.51
N ASN A 69 -11.02 -15.17 -17.90
CA ASN A 69 -10.03 -14.16 -17.58
C ASN A 69 -8.98 -13.96 -18.68
N ASP A 70 -9.02 -14.73 -19.77
CA ASP A 70 -8.15 -14.58 -20.95
C ASP A 70 -8.62 -13.43 -21.87
N ASN A 71 -8.73 -12.24 -21.28
CA ASN A 71 -9.18 -11.03 -21.96
C ASN A 71 -8.20 -9.89 -21.71
N GLY A 72 -7.54 -9.43 -22.77
CA GLY A 72 -6.67 -8.26 -22.70
C GLY A 72 -7.47 -6.98 -22.43
N ASN A 73 -6.85 -6.02 -21.74
CA ASN A 73 -7.46 -4.73 -21.46
C ASN A 73 -6.43 -3.59 -21.51
N SER A 74 -6.91 -2.38 -21.75
CA SER A 74 -6.07 -1.17 -21.79
C SER A 74 -6.90 0.04 -21.45
N ASP A 75 -6.25 1.05 -20.87
CA ASP A 75 -6.90 2.34 -20.64
C ASP A 75 -5.86 3.47 -20.52
N PHE A 76 -6.36 4.71 -20.58
CA PHE A 76 -5.60 5.95 -20.45
C PHE A 76 -6.19 6.83 -19.35
N TYR A 77 -5.43 7.06 -18.28
CA TYR A 77 -5.91 7.79 -17.11
C TYR A 77 -5.06 8.99 -16.71
N THR A 78 -5.70 9.94 -16.04
CA THR A 78 -5.09 11.15 -15.47
C THR A 78 -5.20 11.22 -13.94
N LEU A 79 -5.69 10.14 -13.31
CA LEU A 79 -6.15 10.09 -11.91
C LEU A 79 -5.06 10.39 -10.87
N TYR A 80 -3.78 10.23 -11.22
CA TYR A 80 -2.64 10.45 -10.32
C TYR A 80 -1.94 11.81 -10.51
N THR A 81 -2.60 12.72 -11.22
CA THR A 81 -2.34 14.17 -11.09
C THR A 81 -2.52 14.56 -9.63
N ARG A 82 -1.59 15.36 -9.09
CA ARG A 82 -1.56 15.69 -7.66
C ARG A 82 -1.20 17.15 -7.41
N LEU A 83 -1.64 17.63 -6.27
CA LEU A 83 -1.38 18.96 -5.76
C LEU A 83 -1.00 18.86 -4.28
N GLY A 84 -0.01 19.63 -3.87
CA GLY A 84 0.44 19.67 -2.50
C GLY A 84 0.95 21.04 -2.07
N VAL A 85 0.95 21.25 -0.77
CA VAL A 85 1.57 22.39 -0.11
C VAL A 85 2.37 21.90 1.10
N ASP A 86 3.64 22.30 1.13
CA ASP A 86 4.48 22.20 2.30
C ASP A 86 4.47 23.55 3.03
N VAL A 87 4.21 23.52 4.33
CA VAL A 87 4.13 24.71 5.18
C VAL A 87 5.21 24.61 6.24
N THR A 88 6.09 25.61 6.32
CA THR A 88 6.95 25.82 7.49
C THR A 88 6.28 26.85 8.38
N GLY A 89 6.14 26.56 9.67
CA GLY A 89 5.45 27.42 10.63
C GLY A 89 6.41 28.06 11.64
N PRO A 90 5.88 28.92 12.54
CA PRO A 90 6.65 29.49 13.62
C PRO A 90 7.10 28.42 14.61
N MET A 91 8.16 28.70 15.36
CA MET A 91 8.64 27.81 16.41
C MET A 91 7.55 27.57 17.47
N LEU A 92 7.37 26.31 17.89
CA LEU A 92 6.59 25.95 19.07
C LEU A 92 7.57 25.62 20.20
N GLY A 93 7.88 26.62 21.03
CA GLY A 93 8.99 26.53 21.98
C GLY A 93 10.31 26.31 21.24
N LYS A 94 10.96 25.16 21.47
CA LYS A 94 12.20 24.76 20.76
C LYS A 94 11.96 23.90 19.50
N ALA A 95 10.71 23.56 19.20
CA ALA A 95 10.38 22.73 18.05
C ALA A 95 10.23 23.57 16.78
N LYS A 96 10.90 23.18 15.70
CA LYS A 96 10.59 23.64 14.35
C LYS A 96 9.27 22.99 13.92
N THR A 97 8.32 23.80 13.47
CA THR A 97 7.00 23.31 13.06
C THR A 97 6.90 23.25 11.54
N SER A 98 6.28 22.19 11.03
CA SER A 98 5.95 22.06 9.62
C SER A 98 4.63 21.31 9.45
N ALA A 99 3.97 21.50 8.33
CA ALA A 99 2.78 20.76 7.94
C ALA A 99 2.80 20.45 6.43
N LYS A 100 2.08 19.40 6.04
CA LYS A 100 1.89 19.02 4.64
C LYS A 100 0.44 18.69 4.40
N VAL A 101 -0.10 19.20 3.30
CA VAL A 101 -1.35 18.73 2.70
C VAL A 101 -1.06 18.34 1.25
N GLU A 102 -1.41 17.12 0.85
CA GLU A 102 -1.28 16.62 -0.52
C GLU A 102 -2.52 15.81 -0.90
N VAL A 103 -3.04 16.02 -2.10
CA VAL A 103 -4.20 15.34 -2.68
C VAL A 103 -3.92 14.85 -4.11
N ASP A 104 -4.62 13.81 -4.55
CA ASP A 104 -4.74 13.42 -5.97
C ASP A 104 -6.19 13.15 -6.37
N PHE A 105 -6.42 12.81 -7.65
CA PHE A 105 -7.76 12.60 -8.23
C PHE A 105 -8.17 11.12 -8.31
N ARG A 106 -7.50 10.21 -7.58
CA ARG A 106 -7.82 8.77 -7.61
C ARG A 106 -9.23 8.48 -7.09
N GLY A 107 -9.75 9.29 -6.17
CA GLY A 107 -11.03 9.01 -5.50
C GLY A 107 -10.97 7.83 -4.52
N SER A 108 -12.08 7.12 -4.36
CA SER A 108 -12.25 6.04 -3.37
C SER A 108 -13.04 4.87 -3.95
N GLY A 109 -12.60 3.64 -3.66
CA GLY A 109 -13.22 2.43 -4.20
C GLY A 109 -13.22 2.45 -5.74
N THR A 110 -14.42 2.36 -6.32
CA THR A 110 -14.71 2.45 -7.75
C THR A 110 -15.18 3.84 -8.20
N THR A 111 -15.24 4.81 -7.29
CA THR A 111 -15.59 6.20 -7.61
C THR A 111 -14.31 7.00 -7.86
N TYR A 112 -13.98 7.21 -9.13
CA TYR A 112 -12.79 7.93 -9.58
C TYR A 112 -13.04 9.43 -9.80
N SER A 113 -11.98 10.17 -10.14
CA SER A 113 -12.02 11.62 -10.45
C SER A 113 -12.48 12.50 -9.29
N LEU A 114 -12.24 12.06 -8.05
CA LEU A 114 -12.50 12.81 -6.82
C LEU A 114 -11.21 13.04 -6.05
N PHE A 115 -11.17 14.13 -5.28
CA PHE A 115 -10.05 14.41 -4.39
C PHE A 115 -9.87 13.32 -3.34
N ARG A 116 -8.66 12.79 -3.28
CA ARG A 116 -8.24 11.80 -2.31
C ARG A 116 -7.08 12.34 -1.51
N ILE A 117 -7.17 12.24 -0.18
CA ILE A 117 -6.10 12.63 0.71
C ILE A 117 -4.90 11.70 0.54
N ARG A 118 -3.75 12.29 0.24
CA ARG A 118 -2.46 11.60 0.22
C ARG A 118 -1.72 11.76 1.54
N HIS A 119 -1.32 12.99 1.85
CA HIS A 119 -0.64 13.38 3.07
C HIS A 119 -1.40 14.52 3.74
N VAL A 120 -1.69 14.39 5.04
CA VAL A 120 -2.21 15.47 5.89
C VAL A 120 -1.62 15.28 7.27
N TYR A 121 -0.57 16.03 7.61
CA TYR A 121 0.08 15.92 8.91
C TYR A 121 0.77 17.23 9.31
N PHE A 122 1.06 17.35 10.60
CA PHE A 122 2.07 18.28 11.11
C PHE A 122 3.27 17.51 11.69
N ASN A 123 4.41 18.18 11.78
CA ASN A 123 5.64 17.65 12.35
C ASN A 123 6.31 18.70 13.25
N LEU A 124 6.74 18.25 14.43
CA LEU A 124 7.50 19.01 15.42
C LEU A 124 8.92 18.44 15.48
N ASP A 125 9.93 19.25 15.19
CA ASP A 125 11.32 18.81 15.08
C ASP A 125 12.23 19.56 16.07
N TRP A 126 12.87 18.82 16.97
CA TRP A 126 13.83 19.29 17.98
C TRP A 126 15.29 18.99 17.60
N GLY A 127 15.56 18.68 16.33
CA GLY A 127 16.89 18.36 15.80
C GLY A 127 17.22 16.88 15.91
N LYS A 128 17.33 16.35 17.13
CA LYS A 128 17.54 14.89 17.35
C LYS A 128 16.23 14.12 17.37
N SER A 129 15.17 14.73 17.85
CA SER A 129 13.86 14.09 18.01
C SER A 129 12.83 14.78 17.13
N ALA A 130 11.91 14.02 16.54
CA ALA A 130 10.78 14.57 15.81
C ALA A 130 9.49 13.80 16.10
N LEU A 131 8.37 14.52 16.18
CA LEU A 131 7.03 13.97 16.34
C LEU A 131 6.17 14.39 15.15
N LEU A 132 5.67 13.40 14.41
CA LEU A 132 4.70 13.58 13.33
C LEU A 132 3.34 13.07 13.77
N VAL A 133 2.30 13.85 13.49
CA VAL A 133 0.90 13.46 13.75
C VAL A 133 0.06 13.75 12.51
N GLY A 134 -0.61 12.70 12.01
CA GLY A 134 -1.52 12.78 10.86
C GLY A 134 -1.30 11.65 9.87
N GLN A 135 -1.89 11.77 8.68
CA GLN A 135 -1.80 10.76 7.63
C GLN A 135 -0.56 10.93 6.76
N THR A 136 0.26 9.88 6.70
CA THR A 136 1.40 9.80 5.78
C THR A 136 1.70 8.34 5.43
N TRP A 137 2.79 8.09 4.70
CA TRP A 137 3.24 6.72 4.40
C TRP A 137 3.33 5.88 5.66
N HIS A 138 2.80 4.66 5.58
CA HIS A 138 2.98 3.64 6.59
C HIS A 138 4.49 3.37 6.76
N PRO A 139 5.03 3.21 7.98
CA PRO A 139 6.46 2.99 8.18
C PRO A 139 7.05 1.80 7.41
N LEU A 140 6.28 0.73 7.18
CA LEU A 140 6.67 -0.40 6.29
C LEU A 140 6.94 0.02 4.83
N TYR A 141 6.34 1.11 4.34
CA TYR A 141 6.72 1.69 3.04
C TYR A 141 8.17 2.20 3.11
N GLY A 142 8.49 2.91 4.20
CA GLY A 142 9.85 3.34 4.54
C GLY A 142 10.45 4.38 3.59
N ASP A 143 11.73 4.73 3.82
CA ASP A 143 12.49 5.61 2.92
C ASP A 143 13.16 4.83 1.77
N VAL A 144 13.08 3.49 1.81
CA VAL A 144 13.54 2.59 0.75
C VAL A 144 12.32 1.95 0.09
N ALA A 145 12.07 2.37 -1.16
CA ALA A 145 10.99 1.93 -2.01
C ALA A 145 11.47 1.83 -3.48
N PRO A 146 10.80 1.03 -4.32
CA PRO A 146 11.11 0.92 -5.74
C PRO A 146 10.93 2.27 -6.46
N GLU A 147 11.83 2.56 -7.40
CA GLU A 147 11.71 3.69 -8.31
C GLU A 147 11.38 3.20 -9.72
N ILE A 148 10.11 2.82 -9.90
CA ILE A 148 9.53 2.31 -11.15
C ILE A 148 8.41 3.24 -11.69
N LEU A 149 8.00 3.10 -12.95
CA LEU A 149 6.92 3.87 -13.55
C LEU A 149 5.54 3.38 -13.09
N ASN A 150 5.35 2.06 -12.97
CA ASN A 150 4.07 1.47 -12.61
C ASN A 150 3.52 2.03 -11.27
N LEU A 151 2.25 2.44 -11.26
CA LEU A 151 1.62 3.12 -10.12
C LEU A 151 1.51 2.26 -8.86
N ASN A 152 1.65 0.94 -9.00
CA ASN A 152 1.70 0.02 -7.88
C ASN A 152 2.97 0.17 -7.01
N MET A 153 4.02 0.85 -7.51
CA MET A 153 5.28 1.08 -6.82
C MET A 153 5.89 -0.21 -6.22
N GLY A 154 5.69 -1.33 -6.91
CA GLY A 154 6.17 -2.65 -6.51
C GLY A 154 5.25 -3.43 -5.56
N ALA A 155 4.02 -2.99 -5.30
CA ALA A 155 3.01 -3.86 -4.68
C ALA A 155 2.69 -5.05 -5.61
N PRO A 156 2.36 -6.25 -5.08
CA PRO A 156 2.21 -6.59 -3.66
C PRO A 156 3.52 -6.89 -2.90
N TYR A 157 4.69 -6.73 -3.52
CA TYR A 157 5.98 -7.04 -2.88
C TYR A 157 6.41 -5.97 -1.88
N GLN A 158 6.29 -4.70 -2.27
CA GLN A 158 6.53 -3.53 -1.44
C GLN A 158 5.23 -3.18 -0.70
N PRO A 159 5.23 -3.11 0.65
CA PRO A 159 4.10 -2.59 1.40
C PRO A 159 3.71 -1.19 0.91
N PHE A 160 2.46 -1.02 0.49
CA PHE A 160 1.92 0.20 -0.06
C PHE A 160 0.67 0.64 0.72
N SER A 161 0.88 1.57 1.66
CA SER A 161 -0.20 2.13 2.45
C SER A 161 0.13 3.52 2.99
N ARG A 162 -0.91 4.31 3.18
CA ARG A 162 -0.89 5.58 3.90
C ARG A 162 -1.96 5.53 4.98
N ALA A 163 -1.60 5.98 6.16
CA ALA A 163 -2.38 5.78 7.37
C ALA A 163 -2.17 6.96 8.33
N PRO A 164 -3.24 7.44 9.00
CA PRO A 164 -3.14 8.28 10.19
C PRO A 164 -2.22 7.63 11.21
N GLN A 165 -1.24 8.37 11.69
CA GLN A 165 -0.25 7.86 12.63
C GLN A 165 0.24 8.94 13.58
N ILE A 166 0.65 8.50 14.76
CA ILE A 166 1.52 9.25 15.67
C ILE A 166 2.88 8.59 15.55
N ARG A 167 3.87 9.31 14.99
CA ARG A 167 5.20 8.76 14.70
C ARG A 167 6.27 9.59 15.39
N TYR A 168 7.05 8.93 16.23
CA TYR A 168 8.25 9.48 16.84
C TYR A 168 9.49 9.02 16.08
N ARG A 169 10.46 9.92 15.92
CA ARG A 169 11.79 9.62 15.38
C ARG A 169 12.86 10.15 16.31
N PHE A 170 13.93 9.37 16.48
CA PHE A 170 15.13 9.78 17.19
C PHE A 170 16.34 9.50 16.32
N THR A 171 17.17 10.52 16.11
CA THR A 171 18.37 10.46 15.28
C THR A 171 19.60 10.73 16.14
N SER A 172 20.57 9.82 16.08
CA SER A 172 21.88 9.97 16.68
C SER A 172 22.93 9.53 15.67
N GLU A 173 23.78 10.46 15.25
CA GLU A 173 24.77 10.26 14.19
C GLU A 173 24.11 9.69 12.91
N ASN A 174 24.52 8.49 12.49
CA ASN A 174 24.01 7.80 11.32
C ASN A 174 22.78 6.92 11.63
N PHE A 175 22.36 6.79 12.88
CA PHE A 175 21.25 5.93 13.27
C PHE A 175 19.97 6.72 13.47
N ARG A 176 18.86 6.21 12.92
CA ARG A 176 17.54 6.80 13.09
C ARG A 176 16.53 5.74 13.51
N LEU A 177 16.11 5.82 14.77
CA LEU A 177 15.00 5.05 15.31
C LEU A 177 13.66 5.67 14.86
N THR A 178 12.70 4.84 14.51
CA THR A 178 11.31 5.21 14.23
C THR A 178 10.38 4.33 15.07
N ALA A 179 9.43 4.95 15.77
CA ALA A 179 8.32 4.27 16.44
C ALA A 179 7.00 4.93 16.03
N ALA A 180 5.94 4.14 15.80
CA ALA A 180 4.65 4.69 15.41
C ALA A 180 3.46 3.88 15.94
N ALA A 181 2.38 4.59 16.28
CA ALA A 181 1.03 4.05 16.46
C ALA A 181 0.16 4.49 15.27
N ILE A 182 -0.57 3.56 14.66
CA ILE A 182 -1.11 3.71 13.29
C ILE A 182 -2.56 3.23 13.24
N TRP A 183 -3.43 4.00 12.55
CA TRP A 183 -4.83 3.66 12.29
C TRP A 183 -5.10 3.56 10.79
N GLN A 184 -6.09 2.76 10.40
CA GLN A 184 -6.44 2.54 8.99
C GLN A 184 -7.58 3.48 8.57
N SER A 185 -7.44 4.13 7.41
CA SER A 185 -8.46 5.06 6.87
C SER A 185 -8.76 4.85 5.39
N GLN A 186 -7.75 4.47 4.59
CA GLN A 186 -7.85 4.32 3.14
C GLN A 186 -7.49 2.92 2.67
N TYR A 187 -6.44 2.36 3.25
CA TYR A 187 -6.04 0.98 3.04
C TYR A 187 -6.46 0.23 4.27
N LEU A 188 -7.38 -0.71 4.08
CA LEU A 188 -8.16 -1.32 5.16
C LEU A 188 -7.86 -2.80 5.20
N SER A 189 -7.93 -3.35 6.41
CA SER A 189 -7.86 -4.79 6.63
C SER A 189 -9.03 -5.49 5.96
N VAL A 190 -8.78 -6.73 5.56
CA VAL A 190 -9.80 -7.64 5.06
C VAL A 190 -10.39 -8.42 6.23
N GLY A 191 -11.70 -8.62 6.21
CA GLY A 191 -12.40 -9.50 7.13
C GLY A 191 -13.73 -10.00 6.56
N PRO A 192 -14.53 -10.73 7.34
CA PRO A 192 -15.73 -11.36 6.84
C PRO A 192 -16.77 -10.35 6.36
N SER A 193 -17.50 -10.69 5.29
CA SER A 193 -18.57 -9.87 4.74
C SER A 193 -19.93 -10.08 5.41
N SER A 194 -20.08 -11.16 6.17
CA SER A 194 -21.27 -11.50 6.97
C SER A 194 -20.86 -11.82 8.41
N ASN A 195 -21.85 -11.94 9.30
CA ASN A 195 -21.65 -12.40 10.67
C ASN A 195 -21.91 -13.92 10.83
N GLU A 196 -22.21 -14.61 9.74
CA GLU A 196 -22.41 -16.07 9.71
C GLU A 196 -21.08 -16.80 10.01
N PRO A 197 -21.05 -17.71 11.00
CA PRO A 197 -19.87 -18.54 11.26
C PRO A 197 -19.47 -19.39 10.06
N GLY A 198 -18.16 -19.52 9.82
CA GLY A 198 -17.59 -20.29 8.73
C GLY A 198 -17.61 -19.57 7.38
N ALA A 199 -18.31 -18.44 7.25
CA ALA A 199 -18.34 -17.70 5.99
C ALA A 199 -16.95 -17.13 5.64
N THR A 200 -16.47 -17.48 4.44
CA THR A 200 -15.15 -17.06 3.92
C THR A 200 -15.23 -15.90 2.92
N ALA A 201 -16.43 -15.43 2.62
CA ALA A 201 -16.62 -14.22 1.82
C ALA A 201 -16.06 -12.99 2.57
N THR A 202 -15.35 -12.12 1.86
CA THR A 202 -14.59 -11.03 2.48
C THR A 202 -15.02 -9.65 2.03
N ARG A 203 -14.75 -8.66 2.89
CA ARG A 203 -14.81 -7.23 2.57
C ARG A 203 -13.63 -6.49 3.20
N LYS A 204 -13.29 -5.34 2.63
CA LYS A 204 -12.36 -4.37 3.24
C LYS A 204 -13.18 -3.35 4.02
N HIS A 205 -12.92 -3.21 5.32
CA HIS A 205 -13.68 -2.28 6.15
C HIS A 205 -12.85 -1.69 7.30
N GLN A 206 -13.13 -0.44 7.64
CA GLN A 206 -12.46 0.26 8.75
C GLN A 206 -12.89 -0.28 10.12
N ASP A 207 -14.04 -0.95 10.20
CA ASP A 207 -14.57 -1.39 11.48
C ASP A 207 -13.70 -2.45 12.13
N PHE A 208 -13.01 -3.30 11.37
CA PHE A 208 -12.16 -4.35 11.95
C PHE A 208 -11.05 -3.79 12.86
N ILE A 209 -10.43 -2.66 12.47
CA ILE A 209 -9.46 -1.98 13.34
C ILE A 209 -10.15 -1.17 14.44
N LYS A 210 -11.32 -0.57 14.17
CA LYS A 210 -12.07 0.21 15.18
C LYS A 210 -12.56 -0.66 16.33
N TRP A 211 -13.15 -1.82 16.02
CA TRP A 211 -13.60 -2.81 17.00
C TRP A 211 -12.43 -3.34 17.84
N SER A 212 -11.22 -3.41 17.27
CA SER A 212 -10.04 -3.82 18.02
C SER A 212 -9.66 -2.85 19.15
N SER A 213 -10.02 -1.57 19.02
CA SER A 213 -9.64 -0.46 19.92
C SER A 213 -8.13 -0.29 20.15
N ILE A 214 -7.28 -0.95 19.36
CA ILE A 214 -5.81 -0.93 19.49
C ILE A 214 -5.23 -0.50 18.14
N PRO A 215 -4.34 0.53 18.08
CA PRO A 215 -3.67 0.87 16.84
C PRO A 215 -2.66 -0.23 16.45
N GLU A 216 -2.23 -0.19 15.21
CA GLU A 216 -1.03 -0.94 14.82
C GLU A 216 0.21 -0.25 15.39
N PHE A 217 1.22 -1.03 15.72
CA PHE A 217 2.50 -0.51 16.21
C PHE A 217 3.63 -0.85 15.25
N TYR A 218 4.56 0.08 15.08
CA TYR A 218 5.80 -0.14 14.33
C TYR A 218 6.99 0.36 15.13
N VAL A 219 8.08 -0.41 15.12
CA VAL A 219 9.40 0.03 15.59
C VAL A 219 10.45 -0.43 14.58
N GLY A 220 11.35 0.47 14.20
CA GLY A 220 12.45 0.13 13.29
C GLY A 220 13.61 1.11 13.39
N MET A 221 14.74 0.73 12.82
CA MET A 221 15.97 1.51 12.85
C MET A 221 16.63 1.51 11.48
N ASP A 222 17.02 2.70 11.03
CA ASP A 222 17.82 2.89 9.82
C ASP A 222 19.23 3.34 10.18
N TYR A 223 20.24 2.73 9.56
CA TYR A 223 21.56 3.30 9.37
C TYR A 223 21.58 4.12 8.08
N LYS A 224 22.03 5.37 8.18
CA LYS A 224 21.99 6.37 7.11
C LYS A 224 23.32 7.11 7.03
N ARG A 225 23.96 6.99 5.87
CA ARG A 225 25.10 7.81 5.48
C ARG A 225 24.93 8.26 4.03
N PRO A 226 25.71 9.23 3.53
CA PRO A 226 25.64 9.61 2.13
C PRO A 226 25.76 8.38 1.21
N GLY A 227 24.76 8.19 0.36
CA GLY A 227 24.70 7.08 -0.60
C GLY A 227 24.29 5.71 -0.05
N LEU A 228 24.04 5.54 1.25
CA LEU A 228 23.60 4.26 1.82
C LEU A 228 22.53 4.46 2.89
N ILE A 229 21.43 3.72 2.73
CA ILE A 229 20.41 3.50 3.76
C ILE A 229 20.30 1.99 3.94
N ALA A 230 20.39 1.49 5.17
CA ALA A 230 20.09 0.10 5.49
C ALA A 230 19.32 0.06 6.80
N GLY A 231 18.33 -0.81 6.92
CA GLY A 231 17.47 -0.81 8.10
C GLY A 231 16.63 -2.06 8.23
N ALA A 232 15.96 -2.15 9.36
CA ALA A 232 15.00 -3.19 9.66
C ALA A 232 13.92 -2.67 10.61
N GLY A 233 12.77 -3.33 10.59
CA GLY A 233 11.62 -2.96 11.41
C GLY A 233 10.70 -4.13 11.71
N ILE A 234 9.93 -3.95 12.78
CA ILE A 234 8.88 -4.87 13.23
C ILE A 234 7.57 -4.08 13.30
N HIS A 235 6.51 -4.72 12.84
CA HIS A 235 5.15 -4.21 12.84
C HIS A 235 4.22 -5.21 13.53
N VAL A 236 3.28 -4.72 14.32
CA VAL A 236 2.24 -5.51 14.97
C VAL A 236 0.89 -4.90 14.60
N SER A 237 -0.02 -5.73 14.09
CA SER A 237 -1.41 -5.34 13.82
C SER A 237 -2.35 -6.33 14.50
N SER A 238 -3.43 -5.81 15.05
CA SER A 238 -4.48 -6.60 15.68
C SER A 238 -5.82 -6.06 15.21
N ILE A 239 -6.68 -6.93 14.68
CA ILE A 239 -8.04 -6.58 14.28
C ILE A 239 -9.05 -7.48 14.98
N THR A 240 -10.28 -7.02 15.06
CA THR A 240 -11.43 -7.82 15.51
C THR A 240 -12.31 -8.11 14.28
N PRO A 241 -12.35 -9.35 13.76
CA PRO A 241 -13.10 -9.69 12.54
C PRO A 241 -14.62 -9.53 12.69
N ARG A 242 -15.17 -9.90 13.86
CA ARG A 242 -16.60 -9.78 14.19
C ARG A 242 -16.75 -9.38 15.66
N THR A 243 -17.83 -8.67 15.96
CA THR A 243 -18.30 -8.40 17.34
C THR A 243 -19.61 -9.12 17.64
N GLN A 244 -20.24 -9.70 16.62
CA GLN A 244 -21.42 -10.53 16.74
C GLN A 244 -21.33 -11.70 15.77
N SER A 245 -21.96 -12.79 16.16
CA SER A 245 -22.09 -14.02 15.37
C SER A 245 -23.58 -14.31 15.19
N GLU A 246 -23.99 -14.55 13.95
CA GLU A 246 -25.39 -14.84 13.59
C GLU A 246 -25.50 -16.33 13.23
N THR A 247 -26.20 -17.07 14.09
CA THR A 247 -26.43 -18.51 13.93
C THR A 247 -27.93 -18.77 13.74
N ASP A 248 -28.29 -20.01 13.40
CA ASP A 248 -29.69 -20.46 13.37
C ASP A 248 -30.40 -20.31 14.73
N HIS A 249 -29.65 -20.26 15.84
CA HIS A 249 -30.17 -20.16 17.20
C HIS A 249 -30.26 -18.71 17.73
N GLY A 250 -29.80 -17.74 16.93
CA GLY A 250 -29.84 -16.32 17.26
C GLY A 250 -28.50 -15.62 17.08
N THR A 251 -28.46 -14.35 17.52
CA THR A 251 -27.28 -13.49 17.47
C THR A 251 -26.57 -13.48 18.81
N TYR A 252 -25.29 -13.81 18.81
CA TYR A 252 -24.43 -13.82 19.99
C TYR A 252 -23.39 -12.71 19.90
N HIS A 253 -23.05 -12.12 21.04
CA HIS A 253 -21.84 -11.30 21.16
C HIS A 253 -20.61 -12.22 21.16
N VAL A 254 -19.56 -11.85 20.43
CA VAL A 254 -18.32 -12.64 20.33
C VAL A 254 -17.10 -11.74 20.49
N ASP A 255 -16.04 -12.27 21.11
CA ASP A 255 -14.83 -11.54 21.45
C ASP A 255 -13.65 -12.01 20.61
N GLU A 256 -13.77 -11.77 19.31
CA GLU A 256 -12.84 -12.28 18.32
C GLU A 256 -11.64 -11.36 18.08
N ARG A 257 -10.47 -11.95 17.84
CA ARG A 257 -9.25 -11.21 17.53
C ARG A 257 -8.28 -12.00 16.70
N ILE A 258 -7.57 -11.29 15.83
CA ILE A 258 -6.42 -11.81 15.11
C ILE A 258 -5.28 -10.80 15.16
N THR A 259 -4.14 -11.26 15.68
CA THR A 259 -2.93 -10.46 15.83
C THR A 259 -1.82 -11.03 14.94
N GLY A 260 -1.19 -10.17 14.16
CA GLY A 260 -0.07 -10.51 13.29
C GLY A 260 1.17 -9.69 13.64
N ILE A 261 2.33 -10.34 13.57
CA ILE A 261 3.64 -9.69 13.68
C ILE A 261 4.33 -9.82 12.32
N SER A 262 4.71 -8.69 11.73
CA SER A 262 5.43 -8.61 10.47
C SER A 262 6.83 -8.02 10.68
N GLY A 263 7.80 -8.50 9.90
CA GLY A 263 9.17 -7.99 9.94
C GLY A 263 9.63 -7.54 8.55
N GLU A 264 10.49 -6.52 8.50
CA GLU A 264 11.10 -6.06 7.25
C GLU A 264 12.58 -5.76 7.42
N ALA A 265 13.33 -5.91 6.33
CA ALA A 265 14.70 -5.45 6.21
C ALA A 265 14.91 -4.86 4.82
N HIS A 266 15.66 -3.76 4.74
CA HIS A 266 15.83 -3.01 3.51
C HIS A 266 17.22 -2.41 3.36
N VAL A 267 17.61 -2.15 2.10
CA VAL A 267 18.83 -1.45 1.75
C VAL A 267 18.62 -0.61 0.50
N LYS A 268 19.23 0.57 0.46
CA LYS A 268 19.34 1.42 -0.72
C LYS A 268 20.76 1.94 -0.80
N TYR A 269 21.42 1.66 -1.91
CA TYR A 269 22.73 2.17 -2.26
C TYR A 269 22.61 3.07 -3.50
N THR A 270 23.18 4.26 -3.41
CA THR A 270 23.25 5.22 -4.52
C THR A 270 24.66 5.77 -4.61
N HIS A 271 25.29 5.63 -5.77
CA HIS A 271 26.63 6.16 -6.03
C HIS A 271 26.74 6.61 -7.49
N ASN A 272 27.12 7.87 -7.70
CA ASN A 272 27.15 8.51 -9.02
C ASN A 272 25.80 8.41 -9.74
N ASN A 273 25.72 7.58 -10.78
CA ASN A 273 24.52 7.35 -11.57
C ASN A 273 23.80 6.05 -11.21
N TRP A 274 24.34 5.27 -10.27
CA TRP A 274 23.76 3.99 -9.86
C TRP A 274 22.77 4.17 -8.72
N LEU A 275 21.68 3.42 -8.80
CA LEU A 275 20.78 3.11 -7.71
C LEU A 275 20.57 1.60 -7.65
N VAL A 276 20.75 1.04 -6.46
CA VAL A 276 20.38 -0.34 -6.15
C VAL A 276 19.59 -0.30 -4.84
N ALA A 277 18.37 -0.81 -4.86
CA ALA A 277 17.53 -0.89 -3.68
C ALA A 277 16.91 -2.28 -3.57
N ALA A 278 16.73 -2.75 -2.35
CA ALA A 278 16.07 -4.02 -2.08
C ALA A 278 15.34 -3.95 -0.74
N LYS A 279 14.28 -4.76 -0.61
CA LYS A 279 13.59 -5.00 0.66
C LYS A 279 13.03 -6.40 0.69
N SER A 280 13.06 -7.00 1.86
CA SER A 280 12.31 -8.21 2.17
C SER A 280 11.32 -7.95 3.30
N VAL A 281 10.13 -8.54 3.21
CA VAL A 281 9.09 -8.48 4.24
C VAL A 281 8.60 -9.89 4.54
N LEU A 282 8.57 -10.26 5.82
CA LEU A 282 7.80 -11.39 6.30
C LEU A 282 6.49 -10.83 6.86
N GLY A 283 5.43 -10.87 6.05
CA GLY A 283 4.12 -10.34 6.38
C GLY A 283 3.25 -11.37 7.08
N THR A 284 2.47 -10.93 8.06
CA THR A 284 1.47 -11.74 8.77
C THR A 284 0.16 -10.96 8.80
N ASN A 285 -0.84 -11.41 8.03
CA ASN A 285 -2.11 -10.69 7.81
C ASN A 285 -1.92 -9.19 7.46
N LEU A 286 -1.22 -8.90 6.36
CA LEU A 286 -0.78 -7.54 6.00
C LEU A 286 -1.59 -6.91 4.84
N THR A 287 -2.86 -7.27 4.72
CA THR A 287 -3.74 -6.88 3.60
C THR A 287 -3.98 -5.36 3.50
N GLN A 288 -3.99 -4.67 4.65
CA GLN A 288 -4.05 -3.20 4.76
C GLN A 288 -2.81 -2.48 4.24
N ALA A 289 -1.72 -3.21 3.95
CA ALA A 289 -0.55 -2.66 3.28
C ALA A 289 -0.56 -2.93 1.76
N SER A 290 -1.73 -3.24 1.18
CA SER A 290 -1.87 -3.64 -0.24
C SER A 290 -0.95 -4.81 -0.59
N THR A 291 -0.83 -5.77 0.32
CA THR A 291 -0.15 -7.05 0.06
C THR A 291 -1.18 -8.18 0.02
N VAL A 292 -0.75 -9.36 -0.42
CA VAL A 292 -1.57 -10.59 -0.34
C VAL A 292 -1.41 -11.24 1.05
N GLY A 293 -2.37 -12.06 1.43
CA GLY A 293 -2.43 -12.72 2.73
C GLY A 293 -3.80 -12.58 3.37
N GLY A 294 -3.86 -12.75 4.69
CA GLY A 294 -5.11 -12.78 5.44
C GLY A 294 -4.96 -13.64 6.69
N TYR A 295 -5.99 -14.39 7.02
CA TYR A 295 -6.03 -15.34 8.14
C TYR A 295 -6.99 -16.48 7.84
N GLY A 296 -6.84 -17.61 8.52
CA GLY A 296 -7.76 -18.74 8.43
C GLY A 296 -8.50 -18.98 9.75
N ILE A 297 -9.65 -19.63 9.64
CA ILE A 297 -10.52 -19.96 10.78
C ILE A 297 -10.03 -21.30 11.37
N ARG A 298 -9.66 -21.28 12.65
CA ARG A 298 -9.11 -22.45 13.38
C ARG A 298 -10.20 -23.26 14.07
N SER A 299 -11.15 -22.59 14.71
CA SER A 299 -12.25 -23.23 15.42
C SER A 299 -13.50 -22.36 15.38
N ILE A 300 -14.65 -23.00 15.54
CA ILE A 300 -15.96 -22.36 15.67
C ILE A 300 -16.62 -22.95 16.92
N ASP A 301 -17.08 -22.10 17.84
CA ASP A 301 -17.88 -22.55 18.99
C ASP A 301 -19.28 -22.97 18.52
N ASP A 302 -19.70 -24.19 18.84
CA ASP A 302 -20.95 -24.77 18.35
C ASP A 302 -22.21 -24.01 18.83
N LYS A 303 -22.11 -23.28 19.95
CA LYS A 303 -23.25 -22.58 20.55
C LYS A 303 -23.31 -21.14 20.08
N THR A 304 -22.20 -20.41 20.18
CA THR A 304 -22.16 -18.96 19.93
C THR A 304 -21.73 -18.63 18.50
N GLY A 305 -21.08 -19.57 17.82
CA GLY A 305 -20.43 -19.34 16.53
C GLY A 305 -19.17 -18.49 16.64
N GLU A 306 -18.65 -18.27 17.85
CA GLU A 306 -17.39 -17.55 18.09
C GLU A 306 -16.22 -18.27 17.42
N GLN A 307 -15.35 -17.52 16.76
CA GLN A 307 -14.25 -18.05 15.97
C GLN A 307 -12.89 -17.68 16.53
N THR A 308 -11.97 -18.65 16.49
CA THR A 308 -10.54 -18.37 16.64
C THR A 308 -9.85 -18.42 15.28
N TYR A 309 -8.77 -17.66 15.13
CA TYR A 309 -8.11 -17.45 13.84
C TYR A 309 -6.60 -17.63 13.94
N ALA A 310 -5.98 -18.08 12.85
CA ALA A 310 -4.54 -18.10 12.68
C ALA A 310 -4.12 -17.24 11.48
N PRO A 311 -3.13 -16.35 11.60
CA PRO A 311 -2.81 -15.44 10.52
C PRO A 311 -1.99 -16.16 9.44
N LEU A 312 -2.30 -15.87 8.19
CA LEU A 312 -1.51 -16.34 7.05
C LEU A 312 -0.26 -15.50 6.90
N ARG A 313 0.83 -16.17 6.53
CA ARG A 313 2.14 -15.55 6.34
C ARG A 313 2.53 -15.51 4.88
N THR A 314 3.20 -14.44 4.50
CA THR A 314 3.78 -14.25 3.17
C THR A 314 5.22 -13.76 3.32
N SER A 315 6.11 -14.29 2.48
CA SER A 315 7.45 -13.74 2.32
C SER A 315 7.48 -12.99 0.99
N THR A 316 7.85 -11.71 1.03
CA THR A 316 8.05 -10.89 -0.16
C THR A 316 9.47 -10.37 -0.20
N THR A 317 10.04 -10.30 -1.40
CA THR A 317 11.34 -9.68 -1.64
C THR A 317 11.30 -8.94 -2.96
N TRP A 318 11.92 -7.77 -3.03
CA TRP A 318 12.13 -7.09 -4.30
C TRP A 318 13.51 -6.47 -4.39
N VAL A 319 13.98 -6.30 -5.63
CA VAL A 319 15.20 -5.59 -6.00
C VAL A 319 14.89 -4.62 -7.14
N ASN A 320 15.42 -3.41 -7.05
CA ASN A 320 15.35 -2.39 -8.09
C ASN A 320 16.75 -1.86 -8.40
N VAL A 321 17.13 -1.87 -9.67
CA VAL A 321 18.41 -1.36 -10.16
C VAL A 321 18.14 -0.31 -11.22
N ALA A 322 18.72 0.88 -11.08
CA ALA A 322 18.64 1.93 -12.09
C ALA A 322 20.00 2.54 -12.37
N TYR A 323 20.18 3.02 -13.60
CA TYR A 323 21.39 3.72 -14.02
C TYR A 323 21.06 4.97 -14.82
N GLY A 324 21.73 6.08 -14.53
CA GLY A 324 21.62 7.31 -15.30
C GLY A 324 20.66 8.34 -14.71
N LYS A 325 20.61 9.52 -15.36
CA LYS A 325 19.81 10.68 -14.90
C LYS A 325 18.84 11.14 -15.97
N THR A 326 19.35 11.57 -17.13
CA THR A 326 18.52 12.02 -18.26
C THR A 326 17.86 10.84 -18.95
N TRP A 327 18.64 9.94 -19.53
CA TRP A 327 18.16 8.63 -19.91
C TRP A 327 18.45 7.71 -18.73
N ARG A 328 17.39 7.17 -18.13
CA ARG A 328 17.48 6.31 -16.95
C ARG A 328 16.74 5.01 -17.22
N PRO A 329 17.43 3.98 -17.73
CA PRO A 329 16.93 2.61 -17.67
C PRO A 329 16.88 2.13 -16.21
N ALA A 330 15.89 1.28 -15.92
CA ALA A 330 15.84 0.54 -14.66
C ALA A 330 15.21 -0.85 -14.84
N LEU A 331 15.54 -1.73 -13.90
CA LEU A 331 14.97 -3.07 -13.76
C LEU A 331 14.35 -3.21 -12.38
N PHE A 332 13.25 -3.95 -12.29
CA PHE A 332 12.65 -4.36 -11.03
C PHE A 332 12.34 -5.85 -11.06
N PHE A 333 12.62 -6.52 -9.95
CA PHE A 333 12.28 -7.91 -9.73
C PHE A 333 11.59 -8.03 -8.39
N GLY A 334 10.38 -8.57 -8.37
CA GLY A 334 9.63 -8.89 -7.16
C GLY A 334 9.34 -10.39 -7.11
N TYR A 335 9.49 -10.98 -5.93
CA TYR A 335 9.11 -12.36 -5.64
C TYR A 335 8.30 -12.43 -4.35
N LEU A 336 7.29 -13.29 -4.34
CA LEU A 336 6.43 -13.54 -3.20
C LEU A 336 6.18 -15.04 -3.07
N LYS A 337 6.17 -15.54 -1.83
CA LYS A 337 5.79 -16.90 -1.47
C LYS A 337 4.73 -16.88 -0.37
N GLY A 338 3.62 -17.57 -0.58
CA GLY A 338 2.64 -17.93 0.44
C GLY A 338 3.21 -19.02 1.35
N LEU A 339 3.19 -18.78 2.66
CA LEU A 339 3.75 -19.70 3.65
C LEU A 339 2.70 -20.46 4.46
N GLY A 340 1.40 -20.16 4.24
CA GLY A 340 0.30 -20.66 5.06
C GLY A 340 0.24 -20.04 6.46
N ALA A 341 -0.56 -20.63 7.33
CA ALA A 341 -0.62 -20.34 8.75
C ALA A 341 0.39 -21.19 9.54
N THR A 342 0.58 -20.88 10.83
CA THR A 342 1.34 -21.78 11.73
C THR A 342 0.51 -22.90 12.34
N GLU A 343 -0.79 -22.66 12.45
CA GLU A 343 -1.78 -23.58 13.00
C GLU A 343 -2.71 -24.02 11.87
N GLU A 344 -3.42 -25.12 12.11
CA GLU A 344 -4.42 -25.62 11.17
C GLU A 344 -5.62 -24.67 11.10
N VAL A 345 -6.17 -24.51 9.89
CA VAL A 345 -7.28 -23.61 9.58
C VAL A 345 -8.34 -24.34 8.75
N PRO A 346 -8.98 -25.38 9.31
CA PRO A 346 -9.80 -26.33 8.55
C PRO A 346 -11.10 -25.72 7.99
N TYR A 347 -11.53 -24.56 8.47
CA TYR A 347 -12.77 -23.90 8.05
C TYR A 347 -12.54 -22.82 6.96
N GLY A 348 -11.35 -22.79 6.36
CA GLY A 348 -11.03 -21.92 5.23
C GLY A 348 -10.37 -20.60 5.62
N THR A 349 -10.12 -19.77 4.59
CA THR A 349 -9.30 -18.55 4.70
C THR A 349 -10.05 -17.30 4.26
N LEU A 350 -9.79 -16.19 4.97
CA LEU A 350 -10.27 -14.85 4.70
C LEU A 350 -9.07 -13.97 4.34
N GLY A 351 -9.07 -13.34 3.16
CA GLY A 351 -7.97 -12.47 2.76
C GLY A 351 -8.00 -11.96 1.33
N THR A 352 -6.84 -11.55 0.83
CA THR A 352 -6.61 -11.16 -0.57
C THR A 352 -5.54 -12.08 -1.15
N GLY A 353 -5.84 -12.75 -2.26
CA GLY A 353 -4.90 -13.66 -2.92
C GLY A 353 -4.50 -14.84 -2.04
N THR A 354 -5.42 -15.37 -1.23
CA THR A 354 -5.14 -16.50 -0.31
C THR A 354 -4.83 -17.81 -1.04
N THR A 355 -5.19 -17.91 -2.32
CA THR A 355 -4.89 -19.05 -3.19
C THR A 355 -3.55 -18.94 -3.92
N LEU A 356 -2.81 -17.84 -3.78
CA LEU A 356 -1.50 -17.68 -4.40
C LEU A 356 -0.44 -18.46 -3.64
N ASP A 357 0.20 -19.41 -4.31
CA ASP A 357 1.41 -20.07 -3.83
C ASP A 357 2.62 -19.15 -4.00
N GLN A 358 2.84 -18.68 -5.23
CA GLN A 358 3.98 -17.84 -5.58
C GLN A 358 3.56 -16.72 -6.52
N LEU A 359 4.33 -15.64 -6.52
CA LEU A 359 4.19 -14.58 -7.49
C LEU A 359 5.56 -14.02 -7.85
N PHE A 360 5.81 -13.82 -9.13
CA PHE A 360 7.03 -13.20 -9.64
C PHE A 360 6.67 -12.08 -10.62
N THR A 361 7.38 -10.96 -10.55
CA THR A 361 7.29 -9.87 -11.52
C THR A 361 8.69 -9.42 -11.90
N GLY A 362 8.99 -9.42 -13.19
CA GLY A 362 10.16 -8.76 -13.76
C GLY A 362 9.72 -7.58 -14.61
N THR A 363 10.37 -6.42 -14.45
CA THR A 363 10.10 -5.23 -15.26
C THR A 363 11.37 -4.62 -15.83
N ALA A 364 11.23 -4.01 -17.00
CA ALA A 364 12.25 -3.18 -17.63
C ALA A 364 11.61 -1.85 -18.02
N GLU A 365 12.20 -0.75 -17.55
CA GLU A 365 11.75 0.60 -17.84
C GLU A 365 12.86 1.44 -18.49
N LEU A 366 12.43 2.42 -19.29
CA LEU A 366 13.27 3.51 -19.75
C LEU A 366 12.54 4.82 -19.49
N THR A 367 13.21 5.73 -18.77
CA THR A 367 12.72 7.09 -18.55
C THR A 367 13.63 8.13 -19.19
N TYR A 368 13.02 9.16 -19.78
CA TYR A 368 13.66 10.38 -20.24
C TYR A 368 13.26 11.55 -19.34
N ASN A 369 14.25 12.11 -18.64
CA ASN A 369 14.07 13.12 -17.60
C ASN A 369 14.68 14.46 -18.03
N ARG A 370 13.87 15.52 -17.96
CA ARG A 370 14.26 16.92 -18.16
C ARG A 370 13.71 17.75 -16.99
N PRO A 371 14.18 18.99 -16.79
CA PRO A 371 13.53 19.89 -15.83
C PRO A 371 12.02 19.92 -16.07
N HIS A 372 11.24 19.67 -15.02
CA HIS A 372 9.77 19.62 -15.03
C HIS A 372 9.12 18.50 -15.85
N TRP A 373 9.89 17.66 -16.56
CA TRP A 373 9.33 16.68 -17.48
C TRP A 373 9.93 15.29 -17.26
N LYS A 374 9.06 14.29 -17.21
CA LYS A 374 9.44 12.88 -17.29
C LYS A 374 8.54 12.17 -18.29
N PHE A 375 9.16 11.44 -19.20
CA PHE A 375 8.49 10.52 -20.10
C PHE A 375 9.06 9.13 -19.87
N GLY A 376 8.27 8.09 -20.00
CA GLY A 376 8.83 6.76 -19.92
C GLY A 376 7.88 5.66 -20.34
N ALA A 377 8.47 4.50 -20.59
CA ALA A 377 7.75 3.27 -20.83
C ALA A 377 8.32 2.18 -19.92
N GLU A 378 7.43 1.31 -19.43
CA GLU A 378 7.77 0.13 -18.64
C GLU A 378 7.05 -1.08 -19.22
N TYR A 379 7.80 -2.15 -19.44
CA TYR A 379 7.26 -3.47 -19.74
C TYR A 379 7.41 -4.37 -18.52
N SER A 380 6.37 -5.12 -18.19
CA SER A 380 6.35 -6.06 -17.07
C SER A 380 5.87 -7.44 -17.53
N VAL A 381 6.54 -8.49 -17.05
CA VAL A 381 6.03 -9.86 -17.08
C VAL A 381 5.76 -10.27 -15.64
N CYS A 382 4.57 -10.79 -15.41
CA CYS A 382 4.15 -11.26 -14.09
C CYS A 382 3.62 -12.68 -14.19
N ASN A 383 4.19 -13.57 -13.38
CA ASN A 383 3.76 -14.96 -13.28
C ASN A 383 3.19 -15.21 -11.89
N ALA A 384 1.92 -15.60 -11.83
CA ALA A 384 1.27 -16.08 -10.62
C ALA A 384 1.23 -17.60 -10.63
N TRP A 385 1.56 -18.23 -9.50
CA TRP A 385 1.31 -19.63 -9.27
C TRP A 385 0.14 -19.76 -8.31
N TYR A 386 -0.97 -20.29 -8.81
CA TYR A 386 -2.17 -20.56 -8.02
C TYR A 386 -2.13 -21.98 -7.49
N GLY A 387 -2.41 -22.14 -6.20
CA GLY A 387 -2.39 -23.45 -5.55
C GLY A 387 -3.55 -24.33 -5.99
N ASP A 388 -3.26 -25.56 -6.37
CA ASP A 388 -4.27 -26.56 -6.75
C ASP A 388 -4.75 -27.35 -5.53
N GLU A 389 -3.79 -27.70 -4.66
CA GLU A 389 -4.02 -28.42 -3.40
C GLU A 389 -3.37 -27.65 -2.24
N PHE A 390 -4.01 -27.68 -1.07
CA PHE A 390 -3.54 -27.01 0.14
C PHE A 390 -3.47 -27.99 1.31
N ASP A 391 -2.47 -27.84 2.18
CA ASP A 391 -2.43 -28.53 3.46
C ASP A 391 -3.42 -27.91 4.48
N ALA A 392 -3.54 -28.54 5.66
CA ALA A 392 -4.42 -28.07 6.73
C ALA A 392 -4.06 -26.66 7.25
N LYS A 393 -2.89 -26.11 6.90
CA LYS A 393 -2.44 -24.76 7.26
C LYS A 393 -2.64 -23.77 6.11
N ALA A 394 -3.40 -24.15 5.08
CA ALA A 394 -3.63 -23.37 3.88
C ALA A 394 -2.33 -23.00 3.13
N LYS A 395 -1.33 -23.88 3.17
CA LYS A 395 -0.14 -23.77 2.32
C LYS A 395 -0.31 -24.64 1.08
N ALA A 396 -0.05 -24.06 -0.09
CA ALA A 396 -0.14 -24.80 -1.34
C ALA A 396 0.89 -25.95 -1.39
N LEU A 397 0.44 -27.12 -1.85
CA LEU A 397 1.23 -28.34 -2.04
C LEU A 397 1.65 -28.50 -3.51
N SER A 398 0.78 -28.06 -4.42
CA SER A 398 0.95 -28.04 -5.87
C SER A 398 0.40 -26.72 -6.41
N SER A 399 0.85 -26.31 -7.59
CA SER A 399 0.37 -25.09 -8.23
C SER A 399 0.51 -25.12 -9.75
N HIS A 400 -0.30 -24.30 -10.40
CA HIS A 400 -0.23 -24.05 -11.83
C HIS A 400 0.02 -22.56 -12.11
N THR A 401 0.51 -22.24 -13.32
CA THR A 401 0.95 -20.89 -13.68
C THR A 401 -0.07 -20.10 -14.48
N VAL A 402 -0.14 -18.81 -14.20
CA VAL A 402 -0.89 -17.82 -14.98
C VAL A 402 0.00 -16.59 -15.23
N LEU A 403 0.14 -16.21 -16.50
CA LEU A 403 1.03 -15.14 -16.95
C LEU A 403 0.24 -13.91 -17.42
N ASN A 404 0.73 -12.71 -17.06
CA ASN A 404 0.31 -11.45 -17.67
C ASN A 404 1.51 -10.67 -18.19
N HIS A 405 1.34 -10.10 -19.39
CA HIS A 405 2.23 -9.11 -19.96
C HIS A 405 1.59 -7.74 -19.84
N ARG A 406 2.33 -6.79 -19.26
CA ARG A 406 1.88 -5.41 -19.08
C ARG A 406 2.82 -4.43 -19.75
N LEU A 407 2.25 -3.42 -20.42
CA LEU A 407 2.96 -2.24 -20.91
C LEU A 407 2.37 -1.01 -20.23
N VAL A 408 3.22 -0.10 -19.78
CA VAL A 408 2.83 1.22 -19.24
C VAL A 408 3.62 2.29 -19.98
N VAL A 409 2.94 3.37 -20.41
CA VAL A 409 3.57 4.57 -20.95
C VAL A 409 3.07 5.77 -20.16
N THR A 410 4.01 6.57 -19.65
CA THR A 410 3.70 7.68 -18.73
C THR A 410 4.33 8.98 -19.22
N ALA A 411 3.57 10.07 -19.12
CA ALA A 411 4.09 11.44 -19.21
C ALA A 411 3.77 12.19 -17.92
N ILE A 412 4.75 12.94 -17.40
CA ILE A 412 4.63 13.70 -16.16
C ILE A 412 5.18 15.10 -16.38
N PHE A 413 4.35 16.10 -16.08
CA PHE A 413 4.77 17.49 -15.92
C PHE A 413 4.76 17.86 -14.43
N GLN A 414 5.88 18.33 -13.89
CA GLN A 414 6.09 18.58 -12.46
C GLN A 414 6.35 20.06 -12.20
N PHE A 415 5.77 20.62 -11.14
CA PHE A 415 5.93 22.02 -10.76
C PHE A 415 6.10 22.19 -9.26
#